data_AF-A0A7S0F6P4-F1
#
_entry.id   AF-A0A7S0F6P4-F1
#
_cell.length_a   1.000
_cell.length_b   1.000
_cell.length_c   1.000
_cell.angle_alpha   90.00
_cell.angle_beta   90.00
_cell.angle_gamma   90.00
#
_symmetry.space_group_name_H-M   'P 1'
#
loop_
_entity.id
_entity.type
_entity.pdbx_description
1 polymer ?
#
loop_
_entity_poly.entity_id
_entity_poly.type
_entity_poly.pdbx_seq_one_letter_code
_entity_poly.pdbx_strand_id
1 'polypeptide(L)'
;VDDDGNFLQEGVQLIELATALLCPRLVAHAVNKLVMPAVDDENALDLIELARMHDLERLEQRCVDVIASNLHQFVVDNEQFIELLAEDSASILQGGDINVADIPLAAEIRSSMAKLDLGAAERIELNELLAACKDRALARLATS
;
A
#
# COMPACT_ATOMS: atom_id res chain seq x y z
N VAL A 1 4.81 6.75 26.96
CA VAL A 1 5.99 6.05 26.39
C VAL A 1 5.58 5.87 24.96
N ASP A 2 5.87 6.90 24.16
CA ASP A 2 5.27 7.18 22.85
C ASP A 2 6.37 7.79 21.97
N ASP A 3 7.54 7.15 21.94
CA ASP A 3 8.70 7.64 21.20
C ASP A 3 8.70 7.13 19.75
N ASP A 4 7.99 6.03 19.47
CA ASP A 4 7.98 5.36 18.16
C ASP A 4 7.35 6.23 17.06
N GLY A 5 6.31 7.00 17.37
CA GLY A 5 5.68 7.93 16.43
C GLY A 5 6.59 9.09 16.00
N ASN A 6 7.52 9.51 16.87
CA ASN A 6 8.47 10.58 16.53
C ASN A 6 9.58 10.05 15.60
N PHE A 7 10.03 8.80 15.79
CA PHE A 7 11.08 8.21 14.96
C PHE A 7 10.66 7.93 13.51
N LEU A 8 9.41 7.51 13.28
CA LEU A 8 8.91 7.33 11.91
C LEU A 8 8.85 8.67 11.17
N GLN A 9 8.32 9.70 11.82
CA GLN A 9 8.23 11.05 11.26
C GLN A 9 9.62 11.63 10.94
N GLU A 10 10.60 11.46 11.83
CA GLU A 10 12.00 11.83 11.59
C GLU A 10 12.59 11.04 10.41
N GLY A 11 12.25 9.75 10.29
CA GLY A 11 12.66 8.90 9.17
C GLY A 11 12.12 9.40 7.82
N VAL A 12 10.85 9.79 7.75
CA VAL A 12 10.22 10.36 6.55
C VAL A 12 10.86 11.70 6.18
N GLN A 13 11.00 12.62 7.13
CA GLN A 13 11.65 13.91 6.90
C GLN A 13 13.10 13.75 6.40
N LEU A 14 13.82 12.75 6.92
CA LEU A 14 15.17 12.44 6.46
C LEU A 14 15.18 11.93 5.02
N ILE A 15 14.19 11.13 4.60
CA ILE A 15 14.04 10.68 3.20
C ILE A 15 13.80 11.87 2.28
N GLU A 16 12.88 12.76 2.64
CA GLU A 16 12.55 13.94 1.83
C GLU A 16 13.76 14.85 1.67
N LEU A 17 14.43 15.17 2.80
CA LEU A 17 15.61 16.02 2.79
C LEU A 17 16.78 15.38 2.03
N ALA A 18 17.03 14.08 2.24
CA ALA A 18 18.09 13.37 1.55
C ALA A 18 17.83 13.27 0.04
N THR A 19 16.57 13.11 -0.37
CA THR A 19 16.16 13.12 -1.78
C THR A 19 16.39 14.50 -2.39
N ALA A 20 15.96 15.57 -1.72
CA ALA A 20 16.17 16.95 -2.17
C ALA A 20 17.65 17.31 -2.31
N LEU A 21 18.51 16.75 -1.44
CA LEU A 21 19.95 16.93 -1.48
C LEU A 21 20.69 15.92 -2.39
N LEU A 22 19.97 15.08 -3.14
CA LEU A 22 20.53 14.05 -4.01
C LEU A 22 21.54 13.14 -3.29
N CYS A 23 21.19 12.73 -2.06
CA CYS A 23 21.99 11.89 -1.18
C CYS A 23 21.42 10.46 -1.11
N PRO A 24 21.54 9.64 -2.17
CA PRO A 24 20.85 8.34 -2.26
C PRO A 24 21.28 7.35 -1.17
N ARG A 25 22.52 7.45 -0.67
CA ARG A 25 22.99 6.61 0.44
C ARG A 25 22.30 6.93 1.75
N LEU A 26 21.91 8.19 1.96
CA LEU A 26 21.21 8.64 3.14
C LEU A 26 19.73 8.24 3.06
N VAL A 27 19.11 8.37 1.88
CA VAL A 27 17.77 7.81 1.60
C VAL A 27 17.74 6.32 1.93
N ALA A 28 18.68 5.54 1.35
CA ALA A 28 18.76 4.10 1.63
C ALA A 28 18.98 3.79 3.11
N HIS A 29 19.74 4.62 3.84
CA HIS A 29 19.93 4.43 5.26
C HIS A 29 18.63 4.67 6.05
N ALA A 30 17.97 5.81 5.81
CA ALA A 30 16.72 6.19 6.45
C ALA A 30 15.64 5.13 6.22
N VAL A 31 15.45 4.71 4.96
CA VAL A 31 14.48 3.67 4.60
C VAL A 31 14.79 2.37 5.33
N ASN A 32 16.01 1.85 5.22
CA ASN A 32 16.31 0.50 5.73
C ASN A 32 16.41 0.43 7.27
N LYS A 33 16.71 1.55 7.95
CA LYS A 33 17.00 1.56 9.38
C LYS A 33 15.92 2.20 10.23
N LEU A 34 15.17 3.16 9.68
CA LEU A 34 14.17 3.93 10.42
C LEU A 34 12.76 3.53 9.98
N VAL A 35 12.50 3.56 8.67
CA VAL A 35 11.14 3.40 8.14
C VAL A 35 10.73 1.93 8.00
N MET A 36 11.55 1.11 7.33
CA MET A 36 11.23 -0.30 7.04
C MET A 36 10.86 -1.14 8.28
N PRO A 37 11.56 -1.01 9.43
CA PRO A 37 11.21 -1.77 10.64
C PRO A 37 9.92 -1.29 11.32
N ALA A 38 9.48 -0.07 11.05
CA ALA A 38 8.32 0.57 11.67
C ALA A 38 7.04 0.44 10.84
N VAL A 39 7.08 -0.21 9.66
CA VAL A 39 5.89 -0.40 8.83
C VAL A 39 4.92 -1.37 9.52
N ASP A 40 3.70 -0.89 9.75
CA ASP A 40 2.59 -1.60 10.38
C ASP A 40 1.25 -1.29 9.69
N ASP A 41 0.15 -1.86 10.19
CA ASP A 41 -1.19 -1.72 9.64
C ASP A 41 -1.81 -0.33 9.83
N GLU A 42 -1.28 0.50 10.73
CA GLU A 42 -1.77 1.87 10.93
C GLU A 42 -1.13 2.83 9.92
N ASN A 43 0.12 2.58 9.52
CA ASN A 43 0.91 3.50 8.68
C ASN A 43 1.18 3.01 7.25
N ALA A 44 0.87 1.76 6.91
CA ALA A 44 1.22 1.18 5.60
C ALA A 44 0.62 1.93 4.40
N LEU A 45 -0.56 2.54 4.55
CA LEU A 45 -1.18 3.33 3.46
C LEU A 45 -0.40 4.62 3.22
N ASP A 46 -0.14 5.42 4.25
CA ASP A 46 0.61 6.67 4.09
C ASP A 46 2.03 6.41 3.54
N LEU A 47 2.66 5.33 3.99
CA LEU A 47 4.00 4.95 3.53
C LEU A 47 4.04 4.41 2.10
N ILE A 48 2.92 3.93 1.54
CA ILE A 48 2.89 3.47 0.15
C ILE A 48 3.01 4.64 -0.82
N GLU A 49 2.36 5.77 -0.52
CA GLU A 49 2.43 6.98 -1.32
C GLU A 49 3.84 7.57 -1.27
N LEU A 50 4.45 7.61 -0.08
CA LEU A 50 5.84 8.01 0.10
C LEU A 50 6.79 7.10 -0.70
N ALA A 51 6.55 5.80 -0.67
CA ALA A 51 7.39 4.85 -1.40
C ALA A 51 7.30 5.08 -2.92
N ARG A 52 6.09 5.30 -3.45
CA ARG A 52 5.86 5.62 -4.86
C ARG A 52 6.47 6.96 -5.27
N MET A 53 6.35 7.99 -4.43
CA MET A 53 6.90 9.33 -4.69
C MET A 53 8.42 9.34 -4.82
N HIS A 54 9.11 8.43 -4.12
CA HIS A 54 10.56 8.36 -4.07
C HIS A 54 11.16 7.12 -4.76
N ASP A 55 10.37 6.39 -5.56
CA ASP A 55 10.78 5.16 -6.25
C ASP A 55 11.39 4.09 -5.31
N LEU A 56 10.82 3.93 -4.11
CA LEU A 56 11.30 3.04 -3.06
C LEU A 56 10.62 1.66 -3.14
N GLU A 57 10.86 0.91 -4.21
CA GLU A 57 10.19 -0.38 -4.52
C GLU A 57 10.13 -1.37 -3.33
N ARG A 58 11.22 -1.46 -2.54
CA ARG A 58 11.27 -2.37 -1.39
C ARG A 58 10.36 -1.94 -0.25
N LEU A 59 10.19 -0.63 -0.06
CA LEU A 59 9.30 -0.08 0.95
C LEU A 59 7.85 -0.26 0.51
N GLU A 60 7.55 0.00 -0.77
CA GLU A 60 6.22 -0.25 -1.34
C GLU A 60 5.83 -1.72 -1.16
N GLN A 61 6.70 -2.66 -1.52
CA GLN A 61 6.43 -4.09 -1.33
C GLN A 61 6.20 -4.46 0.15
N ARG A 62 6.95 -3.84 1.07
CA ARG A 62 6.75 -4.08 2.51
C ARG A 62 5.38 -3.59 2.97
N CYS A 63 4.92 -2.44 2.49
CA CYS A 63 3.59 -1.92 2.79
C CYS A 63 2.51 -2.84 2.22
N VAL A 64 2.67 -3.29 0.97
CA VAL A 64 1.77 -4.27 0.33
C VAL A 64 1.68 -5.57 1.14
N ASP A 65 2.80 -6.08 1.64
CA ASP A 65 2.82 -7.32 2.43
C ASP A 65 2.06 -7.16 3.75
N VAL A 66 2.17 -5.99 4.40
CA VAL A 66 1.42 -5.67 5.63
C VAL A 66 -0.06 -5.52 5.34
N ILE A 67 -0.44 -4.83 4.26
CA ILE A 67 -1.84 -4.70 3.83
C ILE A 67 -2.44 -6.07 3.50
N ALA A 68 -1.72 -6.90 2.74
CA ALA A 68 -2.17 -8.25 2.39
C ALA A 68 -2.39 -9.14 3.62
N SER A 69 -1.53 -8.99 4.64
CA SER A 69 -1.62 -9.76 5.89
C SER A 69 -2.77 -9.29 6.80
N ASN A 70 -3.20 -8.04 6.67
CA ASN A 70 -4.23 -7.42 7.50
C ASN A 70 -5.44 -6.93 6.69
N LEU A 71 -5.67 -7.51 5.51
CA LEU A 71 -6.60 -6.96 4.52
C LEU A 71 -8.01 -6.76 5.10
N HIS A 72 -8.49 -7.68 5.96
CA HIS A 72 -9.78 -7.53 6.64
C HIS A 72 -9.94 -6.17 7.36
N GLN A 73 -8.91 -5.72 8.05
CA GLN A 73 -8.92 -4.47 8.81
C GLN A 73 -8.90 -3.25 7.87
N PHE A 74 -8.11 -3.33 6.79
CA PHE A 74 -8.07 -2.29 5.76
C PHE A 74 -9.40 -2.12 5.03
N VAL A 75 -10.09 -3.21 4.70
CA VAL A 75 -11.36 -3.15 3.95
C VAL A 75 -12.50 -2.53 4.75
N VAL A 76 -12.55 -2.80 6.06
CA VAL A 76 -13.66 -2.35 6.92
C VAL A 76 -13.49 -0.89 7.34
N ASP A 77 -12.28 -0.51 7.73
CA ASP A 77 -12.06 0.74 8.47
C ASP A 77 -11.39 1.85 7.66
N ASN A 78 -10.81 1.56 6.49
CA ASN A 78 -9.96 2.52 5.77
C ASN A 78 -10.57 2.96 4.44
N GLU A 79 -11.23 4.12 4.46
CA GLU A 79 -11.77 4.76 3.25
C GLU A 79 -10.66 5.20 2.28
N GLN A 80 -9.52 5.61 2.81
CA GLN A 80 -8.30 5.94 2.07
C GLN A 80 -7.81 4.78 1.20
N PHE A 81 -7.94 3.52 1.67
CA PHE A 81 -7.56 2.36 0.86
C PHE A 81 -8.40 2.26 -0.42
N ILE A 82 -9.71 2.55 -0.32
CA ILE A 82 -10.60 2.54 -1.48
C ILE A 82 -10.30 3.73 -2.42
N GLU A 83 -9.90 4.88 -1.88
CA GLU A 83 -9.46 6.03 -2.68
C GLU A 83 -8.19 5.70 -3.47
N LEU A 84 -7.18 5.12 -2.82
CA LEU A 84 -5.94 4.72 -3.47
C LEU A 84 -6.19 3.67 -4.59
N LEU A 85 -7.09 2.70 -4.35
CA LEU A 85 -7.51 1.77 -5.39
C LEU A 85 -8.23 2.47 -6.55
N ALA A 86 -9.01 3.52 -6.28
CA ALA A 86 -9.70 4.29 -7.30
C ALA A 86 -8.70 5.11 -8.14
N GLU A 87 -7.68 5.70 -7.52
CA GLU A 87 -6.60 6.41 -8.23
C GLU A 87 -5.83 5.47 -9.16
N ASP A 88 -5.42 4.30 -8.64
CA ASP A 88 -4.76 3.26 -9.46
C ASP A 88 -5.68 2.82 -10.61
N SER A 89 -6.99 2.69 -10.36
CA SER A 89 -7.98 2.36 -11.39
C SER A 89 -8.17 3.46 -12.44
N ALA A 90 -8.06 4.73 -12.05
CA ALA A 90 -8.20 5.86 -12.97
C ALA A 90 -7.16 5.85 -14.08
N SER A 91 -5.96 5.34 -13.78
CA SER A 91 -4.87 5.20 -14.76
C SER A 91 -5.15 4.17 -15.86
N ILE A 92 -6.10 3.24 -15.65
CA ILE A 92 -6.40 2.11 -16.55
C ILE A 92 -7.84 2.14 -17.11
N LEU A 93 -8.68 3.09 -16.68
CA LEU A 93 -10.11 3.20 -16.98
C LEU A 93 -10.49 3.35 -18.47
N GLN A 94 -9.53 3.40 -19.38
CA GLN A 94 -9.79 3.47 -20.83
C GLN A 94 -10.22 2.13 -21.44
N GLY A 95 -10.26 1.03 -20.68
CA GLY A 95 -10.54 -0.31 -21.19
C GLY A 95 -11.59 -1.10 -20.39
N GLY A 96 -12.71 -1.41 -21.04
CA GLY A 96 -13.58 -2.57 -20.79
C GLY A 96 -13.85 -3.01 -19.33
N ASP A 97 -14.00 -4.33 -19.14
CA ASP A 97 -14.20 -4.96 -17.83
C ASP A 97 -12.86 -4.98 -17.05
N ILE A 98 -12.76 -4.18 -15.99
CA ILE A 98 -11.57 -4.08 -15.13
C ILE A 98 -11.61 -5.16 -14.05
N ASN A 99 -10.58 -5.99 -14.02
CA ASN A 99 -10.36 -7.03 -13.01
C ASN A 99 -9.38 -6.56 -11.93
N VAL A 100 -9.34 -7.28 -10.81
CA VAL A 100 -8.36 -7.07 -9.73
C VAL A 100 -6.92 -7.12 -10.25
N ALA A 101 -6.66 -7.95 -11.27
CA ALA A 101 -5.35 -8.08 -11.89
C ALA A 101 -4.90 -6.83 -12.66
N ASP A 102 -5.85 -5.97 -13.05
CA ASP A 102 -5.58 -4.82 -13.91
C ASP A 102 -5.22 -3.59 -13.06
N ILE A 103 -5.67 -3.54 -11.80
CA ILE A 103 -5.33 -2.47 -10.84
C ILE A 103 -3.97 -2.79 -10.19
N PRO A 104 -2.93 -1.96 -10.36
CA PRO A 104 -1.57 -2.25 -9.86
C PRO A 104 -1.53 -2.65 -8.39
N LEU A 105 -2.05 -1.82 -7.47
CA LEU A 105 -2.04 -2.13 -6.04
C LEU A 105 -2.83 -3.40 -5.71
N ALA A 106 -4.01 -3.59 -6.32
CA ALA A 106 -4.82 -4.77 -6.05
C ALA A 106 -4.16 -6.06 -6.57
N ALA A 107 -3.47 -5.99 -7.71
CA ALA A 107 -2.72 -7.09 -8.27
C ALA A 107 -1.55 -7.49 -7.35
N GLU A 108 -0.83 -6.51 -6.80
CA GLU A 108 0.28 -6.73 -5.86
C GLU A 108 -0.22 -7.31 -4.53
N ILE A 109 -1.31 -6.78 -3.96
CA ILE A 109 -1.92 -7.33 -2.74
C ILE A 109 -2.33 -8.78 -2.97
N ARG A 110 -2.99 -9.09 -4.09
CA ARG A 110 -3.37 -10.47 -4.44
C ARG A 110 -2.15 -11.37 -4.59
N SER A 111 -1.06 -10.87 -5.17
CA SER A 111 0.21 -11.59 -5.31
C SER A 111 0.85 -11.87 -3.94
N SER A 112 0.83 -10.90 -3.03
CA SER A 112 1.33 -11.08 -1.66
C SER A 112 0.47 -12.03 -0.84
N MET A 113 -0.86 -11.93 -0.93
CA MET A 113 -1.78 -12.93 -0.35
C MET A 113 -1.51 -14.34 -0.88
N ALA A 114 -1.12 -14.47 -2.15
CA ALA A 114 -0.80 -15.77 -2.73
C ALA A 114 0.37 -16.46 -2.00
N LYS A 115 1.31 -15.67 -1.46
CA LYS A 115 2.51 -16.12 -0.73
C LYS A 115 2.24 -16.44 0.74
N LEU A 116 1.10 -16.00 1.29
CA LEU A 116 0.73 -16.29 2.67
C LEU A 116 0.32 -17.76 2.83
N ASP A 117 0.64 -18.35 3.98
CA ASP A 117 0.27 -19.72 4.36
C ASP A 117 -1.17 -19.78 4.88
N LEU A 118 -2.10 -19.36 4.02
CA LEU A 118 -3.53 -19.29 4.31
C LEU A 118 -4.24 -20.56 3.86
N GLY A 119 -5.24 -20.96 4.63
CA GLY A 119 -6.17 -22.02 4.25
C GLY A 119 -6.97 -21.66 2.98
N ALA A 120 -7.49 -22.67 2.29
CA ALA A 120 -8.24 -22.45 1.04
C ALA A 120 -9.48 -21.55 1.23
N ALA A 121 -10.19 -21.71 2.36
CA ALA A 121 -11.38 -20.90 2.66
C ALA A 121 -11.02 -19.43 2.90
N GLU A 122 -10.03 -19.17 3.76
CA GLU A 122 -9.53 -17.83 4.06
C GLU A 122 -9.00 -17.10 2.81
N ARG A 123 -8.30 -17.83 1.94
CA ARG A 123 -7.85 -17.29 0.66
C ARG A 123 -9.00 -16.90 -0.26
N ILE A 124 -10.08 -17.68 -0.30
CA ILE A 124 -11.27 -17.34 -1.10
C ILE A 124 -11.91 -16.07 -0.54
N GLU A 125 -12.12 -16.02 0.78
CA GLU A 125 -12.72 -14.89 1.47
C GLU A 125 -11.96 -13.57 1.23
N LEU A 126 -10.63 -13.59 1.39
CA LEU A 126 -9.80 -12.40 1.15
C LEU A 126 -9.83 -11.96 -0.32
N ASN A 127 -9.90 -12.90 -1.27
CA ASN A 127 -10.02 -12.54 -2.70
C ASN A 127 -11.37 -11.91 -3.02
N GLU A 128 -12.46 -12.41 -2.40
CA GLU A 128 -13.79 -11.82 -2.53
C GLU A 128 -13.84 -10.41 -1.92
N LEU A 129 -13.20 -10.20 -0.76
CA LEU A 129 -13.05 -8.89 -0.14
C LEU A 129 -12.30 -7.90 -1.03
N LEU A 130 -11.16 -8.32 -1.59
CA LEU A 130 -10.38 -7.48 -2.51
C LEU A 130 -11.18 -7.14 -3.78
N ALA A 131 -11.95 -8.10 -4.31
CA ALA A 131 -12.84 -7.87 -5.44
C ALA A 131 -13.96 -6.86 -5.12
N ALA A 132 -14.54 -6.94 -3.92
CA ALA A 132 -15.55 -5.97 -3.47
C ALA A 132 -14.96 -4.55 -3.31
N CYS A 133 -13.71 -4.44 -2.85
CA CYS A 133 -13.00 -3.16 -2.78
C CYS A 133 -12.77 -2.56 -4.16
N LYS A 134 -12.35 -3.39 -5.11
CA LYS A 134 -12.21 -3.04 -6.53
C LYS A 134 -13.54 -2.50 -7.08
N ASP A 135 -14.66 -3.19 -6.86
CA ASP A 135 -15.97 -2.73 -7.33
C ASP A 135 -16.37 -1.38 -6.69
N ARG A 136 -16.11 -1.20 -5.40
CA ARG A 136 -16.38 0.06 -4.69
C ARG A 136 -15.51 1.21 -5.21
N ALA A 137 -14.24 0.97 -5.48
CA ALA A 137 -13.32 1.94 -6.06
C ALA A 137 -13.77 2.38 -7.47
N LEU A 138 -14.15 1.43 -8.33
CA LEU A 138 -14.69 1.71 -9.66
C LEU A 138 -16.01 2.49 -9.61
N ALA A 139 -16.90 2.15 -8.68
CA ALA A 139 -18.17 2.86 -8.49
C ALA A 139 -17.93 4.34 -8.12
N ARG A 140 -16.89 4.64 -7.33
CA ARG A 140 -16.53 6.03 -7.00
C ARG A 140 -16.09 6.83 -8.20
N LEU A 141 -15.27 6.24 -9.06
CA LEU A 141 -14.81 6.89 -10.29
C LEU A 141 -15.95 7.23 -11.24
N ALA A 142 -17.00 6.39 -11.28
CA ALA A 142 -18.19 6.67 -12.08
C ALA A 142 -19.05 7.84 -11.54
N THR A 143 -18.84 8.24 -10.28
CA THR A 143 -19.57 9.34 -9.62
C THR A 143 -18.80 10.65 -9.52
N SER A 144 -17.50 10.65 -9.83
CA SER A 144 -16.64 11.83 -9.86
C SER A 144 -16.66 12.54 -11.21
#